data_AF-A0A3C0SQK4-F1
#
_entry.id   AF-A0A3C0SQK4-F1
#
_cell.length_a   1.000
_cell.length_b   1.000
_cell.length_c   1.000
_cell.angle_alpha   90.00
_cell.angle_beta   90.00
_cell.angle_gamma   90.00
#
_symmetry.space_group_name_H-M   'P 1'
#
loop_
_entity.id
_entity.type
_entity.pdbx_description
1 polymer ?
#
loop_
_entity_poly.entity_id
_entity_poly.type
_entity_poly.pdbx_seq_one_letter_code
_entity_poly.pdbx_strand_id
1 'polypeptide(L)' 'MKRLKKIIALVCTGIMVATMLTGCGTKSSSEVLNIYNVGDYIDESLIKKFEEETGIKVVYETYDTN' A
#
# COMPACT_ATOMS: atom_id res chain seq x y z
N MET A 1 -6.03 18.63 -43.49
CA MET A 1 -6.35 19.07 -42.10
C MET A 1 -7.36 18.18 -41.35
N LYS A 2 -8.55 17.87 -41.91
CA LYS A 2 -9.58 17.06 -41.20
C LYS A 2 -9.11 15.63 -40.83
N ARG A 3 -8.37 14.96 -41.72
CA ARG A 3 -7.79 13.62 -41.49
C ARG A 3 -6.72 13.65 -40.37
N LEU A 4 -5.86 14.66 -40.39
CA LEU A 4 -4.83 14.86 -39.37
C LEU A 4 -5.43 15.08 -37.96
N LYS A 5 -6.49 15.91 -37.86
CA LYS A 5 -7.21 16.12 -36.59
C LYS A 5 -7.84 14.82 -36.04
N LYS A 6 -8.34 13.94 -36.91
CA LYS A 6 -8.88 12.61 -36.51
C LYS A 6 -7.79 11.67 -36.00
N ILE A 7 -6.63 11.66 -36.64
CA ILE A 7 -5.48 10.84 -36.21
C ILE A 7 -4.99 11.31 -34.84
N ILE A 8 -4.85 12.62 -34.65
CA ILE A 8 -4.45 13.20 -33.35
C ILE A 8 -5.47 12.83 -32.27
N ALA A 9 -6.76 12.97 -32.53
CA ALA A 9 -7.80 12.59 -31.57
C ALA A 9 -7.73 11.10 -31.20
N LEU A 10 -7.54 10.22 -32.18
CA LEU A 10 -7.43 8.77 -31.96
C LEU A 10 -6.21 8.42 -31.08
N VAL A 11 -5.07 9.06 -31.34
CA VAL A 11 -3.84 8.88 -30.54
C VAL A 11 -4.03 9.38 -29.12
N CYS A 12 -4.64 10.55 -28.92
CA CYS A 12 -4.93 11.09 -27.59
C CYS A 12 -5.86 10.17 -26.79
N THR A 13 -6.91 9.63 -27.42
CA THR A 13 -7.81 8.66 -26.77
C THR A 13 -7.09 7.36 -26.42
N GLY A 14 -6.23 6.86 -27.31
CA GLY A 14 -5.43 5.66 -27.06
C GLY A 14 -4.48 5.82 -25.87
N ILE A 15 -3.84 6.97 -25.74
CA ILE A 15 -2.96 7.29 -24.60
C ILE A 15 -3.77 7.36 -23.30
N MET A 16 -4.92 8.02 -23.29
CA MET A 16 -5.78 8.09 -22.09
C MET A 16 -6.20 6.70 -21.61
N VAL A 17 -6.66 5.83 -22.53
CA VAL A 17 -7.07 4.45 -22.18
C VAL A 17 -5.89 3.65 -21.62
N ALA A 18 -4.70 3.76 -22.21
CA ALA A 18 -3.51 3.06 -21.74
C ALA A 18 -3.11 3.46 -20.31
N THR A 19 -3.26 4.73 -19.94
CA THR A 19 -2.95 5.22 -18.58
C THR A 19 -3.96 4.77 -17.52
N MET A 20 -5.19 4.39 -17.90
CA MET A 20 -6.18 3.89 -16.95
C MET A 20 -5.86 2.47 -16.44
N LEU A 21 -5.04 1.71 -17.18
CA LEU A 21 -4.68 0.33 -16.84
C LEU A 21 -3.49 0.20 -15.88
N THR A 22 -2.80 1.29 -15.53
CA THR A 22 -1.62 1.26 -14.64
C THR A 22 -1.96 1.32 -13.14
N GLY A 23 -3.26 1.26 -12.78
CA GLY A 23 -3.73 1.34 -11.39
C GLY A 23 -3.57 0.05 -10.58
N CYS A 24 -3.46 -1.12 -11.23
CA CYS A 24 -3.19 -2.40 -10.57
C CYS A 24 -1.68 -2.65 -10.47
N GLY A 25 -0.96 -1.74 -9.82
CA GLY A 25 0.36 -2.06 -9.30
C GLY A 25 0.17 -2.86 -8.02
N THR A 26 0.71 -4.08 -7.95
CA THR A 26 1.00 -4.75 -6.68
C THR A 26 2.07 -3.94 -5.96
N LYS A 27 1.69 -2.78 -5.41
CA LYS A 27 2.49 -2.15 -4.38
C LYS A 27 2.49 -3.14 -3.24
N SER A 28 3.59 -3.88 -3.10
CA SER A 28 3.97 -4.51 -1.85
C SER A 28 4.19 -3.36 -0.87
N SER A 29 3.11 -2.78 -0.38
CA SER A 29 3.15 -1.95 0.81
C SER A 29 3.80 -2.86 1.84
N SER A 30 4.97 -2.51 2.34
CA SER A 30 5.47 -3.13 3.56
C SER A 30 4.37 -2.89 4.60
N GLU A 31 3.53 -3.88 4.83
CA GLU A 31 2.41 -3.75 5.75
C GLU A 31 3.03 -3.56 7.14
N VAL A 32 2.81 -2.38 7.71
CA VAL A 32 3.23 -2.05 9.07
C VAL A 32 1.97 -2.04 9.92
N LEU A 33 1.92 -2.93 10.90
CA LEU A 33 0.90 -2.97 11.94
C LEU A 33 1.36 -2.11 13.12
N ASN A 34 0.58 -1.09 13.46
CA ASN A 34 0.84 -0.27 14.64
C ASN A 34 -0.08 -0.75 15.77
N ILE A 35 0.51 -1.09 16.91
CA ILE A 35 -0.18 -1.60 18.11
C ILE A 35 0.06 -0.59 19.22
N TYR A 36 -1.03 -0.02 19.73
CA TYR A 36 -1.02 0.90 20.87
C TYR A 36 -1.67 0.21 22.06
N ASN A 37 -0.92 0.00 23.13
CA ASN A 37 -1.36 -0.77 24.29
C ASN A 37 -1.18 0.02 25.58
N VAL A 38 -2.08 -0.13 26.54
CA VAL A 38 -1.96 0.55 27.84
C VAL A 38 -1.35 -0.41 28.84
N GLY A 39 -0.08 -0.22 29.22
CA GLY A 39 0.69 -1.19 30.00
C GLY A 39 1.23 -2.36 29.18
N ASP A 40 2.02 -3.21 29.83
CA ASP A 40 2.84 -4.22 29.15
C ASP A 40 2.19 -5.61 29.18
N TYR A 41 1.23 -5.83 28.27
CA TYR A 41 0.44 -7.07 28.20
C TYR A 41 0.88 -8.07 27.13
N ILE A 42 1.75 -7.65 26.21
CA ILE A 42 2.16 -8.47 25.07
C ILE A 42 3.61 -8.88 25.24
N ASP A 43 3.85 -10.20 25.19
CA ASP A 43 5.21 -10.73 25.14
C ASP A 43 5.86 -10.40 23.79
N GLU A 44 6.98 -9.68 23.81
CA GLU A 44 7.73 -9.29 22.61
C GLU A 44 8.15 -10.49 21.74
N SER A 45 8.30 -11.68 22.32
CA SER A 45 8.60 -12.90 21.56
C SER A 45 7.47 -13.29 20.60
N LEU A 46 6.21 -13.00 20.98
CA LEU A 46 5.05 -13.23 20.12
C LEU A 46 5.01 -12.23 18.96
N ILE A 47 5.45 -10.99 19.20
CA ILE A 47 5.59 -9.98 18.14
C ILE A 47 6.61 -10.45 17.11
N LYS A 48 7.79 -10.92 17.55
CA LYS A 48 8.82 -11.45 16.65
C LYS A 48 8.32 -12.63 15.83
N LYS A 49 7.66 -13.59 16.49
CA LYS A 49 7.08 -14.75 15.80
C LYS A 49 6.03 -14.33 14.77
N PHE A 50 5.19 -13.35 15.08
CA PHE A 50 4.22 -12.80 14.15
C PHE A 50 4.89 -12.17 12.93
N GLU A 51 5.95 -11.35 13.12
CA GLU A 51 6.69 -10.77 12.00
C GLU A 51 7.33 -11.84 11.12
N GLU A 52 7.88 -12.91 11.71
CA GLU A 52 8.49 -14.03 10.98
C GLU A 52 7.47 -14.82 10.16
N GLU A 53 6.29 -15.09 10.71
CA GLU A 53 5.25 -15.88 10.04
C GLU A 53 4.53 -15.09 8.94
N THR A 54 4.38 -13.78 9.11
CA THR A 54 3.54 -12.95 8.23
C THR A 54 4.32 -12.04 7.29
N GLY A 55 5.58 -11.72 7.63
CA GLY A 55 6.36 -10.69 6.96
C GLY A 55 5.88 -9.26 7.24
N ILE A 56 4.87 -9.08 8.09
CA ILE A 56 4.32 -7.78 8.49
C ILE A 56 5.20 -7.20 9.58
N LYS A 57 5.57 -5.93 9.44
CA LYS A 57 6.36 -5.22 10.46
C LYS A 57 5.44 -4.69 11.55
N VAL A 58 5.85 -4.78 12.80
CA VAL A 58 5.07 -4.32 13.95
C VAL A 58 5.78 -3.14 14.61
N VAL A 59 5.03 -2.06 14.80
CA VAL A 59 5.39 -0.96 15.69
C VAL A 59 4.53 -1.11 16.93
N TYR A 60 5.15 -1.45 18.06
CA TYR A 60 4.46 -1.64 19.35
C TYR A 60 4.79 -0.47 20.28
N GLU A 61 3.75 0.23 20.71
CA GLU A 61 3.84 1.37 21.62
C GLU A 61 2.99 1.13 22.86
N THR A 62 3.62 1.35 24.02
CA THR A 62 2.97 1.21 25.32
C THR A 62 2.73 2.58 25.94
N TYR A 63 1.54 2.77 26.52
CA TYR A 63 1.10 3.99 27.19
C TYR A 63 0.79 3.70 28.65
N ASP A 64 1.02 4.67 29.54
CA ASP A 64 0.78 4.50 30.97
C ASP A 64 -0.70 4.74 31.37
N THR A 65 -1.47 5.47 30.56
CA THR A 65 -2.88 5.86 30.85
C THR A 65 -3.68 6.16 29.57
N ASN A 66 -5.02 6.09 29.65
CA ASN A 66 -5.98 6.30 28.56
C ASN A 66 -6.48 7.74 28.49
#